data_AF-A0A1M7C7D1-F1
#
_entry.id   AF-A0A1M7C7D1-F1
#
_cell.length_a   1.000
_cell.length_b   1.000
_cell.length_c   1.000
_cell.angle_alpha   90.00
_cell.angle_beta   90.00
_cell.angle_gamma   90.00
#
_symmetry.space_group_name_H-M   'P 1'
#
loop_
_entity.id
_entity.type
_entity.pdbx_description
1 polymer ?
#
loop_
_entity_poly.entity_id
_entity_poly.type
_entity_poly.pdbx_seq_one_letter_code
_entity_poly.pdbx_strand_id
1 'polypeptide(L)' 'MTDEHLVFGVTIDQIDELNTLLRTITANGDAMTFCDTSYLQPQSVSTLGEAILDSALALREILDQVNEQRLEQERASG' A
#
# COMPACT_ATOMS: atom_id res chain seq x y z
N MET A 1 -7.90 28.44 5.64
CA MET A 1 -8.52 27.11 5.43
C MET A 1 -8.45 26.43 6.77
N THR A 2 -9.57 26.34 7.49
CA THR A 2 -9.66 25.62 8.75
C THR A 2 -9.43 24.14 8.47
N ASP A 3 -8.47 23.56 9.19
CA ASP A 3 -8.21 22.12 9.25
C ASP A 3 -9.42 21.45 9.95
N GLU A 4 -10.54 21.35 9.23
CA GLU A 4 -11.58 20.40 9.60
C GLU A 4 -10.92 19.03 9.45
N HIS A 5 -10.70 18.33 10.58
CA HIS A 5 -10.09 17.01 10.60
C HIS A 5 -10.80 16.11 9.59
N LEU A 6 -10.15 15.88 8.44
CA LEU A 6 -10.68 15.00 7.41
C LEU A 6 -10.69 13.58 7.96
N VAL A 7 -11.88 13.06 8.25
CA VAL A 7 -12.07 11.69 8.67
C VAL A 7 -12.47 10.88 7.43
N PHE A 8 -11.75 9.81 7.17
CA PHE A 8 -12.05 8.87 6.09
C PHE A 8 -12.43 7.52 6.65
N GLY A 9 -13.36 6.85 5.98
CA GLY A 9 -13.66 5.45 6.20
C GLY A 9 -12.58 4.56 5.58
N VAL A 10 -12.50 3.34 6.08
CA VAL A 10 -11.75 2.24 5.45
C VAL A 10 -12.61 1.00 5.54
N THR A 11 -12.58 0.13 4.54
CA THR A 11 -13.17 -1.21 4.66
C THR A 11 -12.15 -2.19 5.25
N ILE A 12 -12.64 -3.29 5.83
CA ILE A 12 -11.75 -4.37 6.31
C ILE A 12 -10.97 -4.97 5.13
N ASP A 13 -11.62 -5.17 3.98
CA ASP A 13 -10.97 -5.68 2.78
C ASP A 13 -9.80 -4.80 2.34
N GLN A 14 -9.96 -3.47 2.39
CA GLN A 14 -8.88 -2.52 2.07
C GLN A 14 -7.71 -2.61 3.06
N ILE A 15 -7.99 -2.81 4.36
CA ILE A 15 -6.93 -3.01 5.36
C ILE A 15 -6.18 -4.32 5.13
N ASP A 16 -6.89 -5.39 4.82
CA ASP A 16 -6.31 -6.70 4.53
C ASP A 16 -5.45 -6.65 3.26
N GLU A 17 -5.92 -5.96 2.24
CA GLU A 17 -5.19 -5.76 0.98
C GLU A 17 -3.93 -4.90 1.21
N LEU A 18 -4.03 -3.79 1.94
CA LEU A 18 -2.87 -2.98 2.33
C LEU A 18 -1.81 -3.79 3.07
N ASN A 19 -2.22 -4.59 4.05
CA ASN A 19 -1.31 -5.46 4.80
C ASN A 19 -0.63 -6.51 3.90
N THR A 20 -1.38 -7.09 2.96
CA THR A 20 -0.84 -8.04 1.99
C THR A 20 0.19 -7.38 1.07
N LEU A 21 -0.13 -6.20 0.52
CA LEU A 21 0.78 -5.46 -0.35
C LEU A 21 2.07 -5.05 0.39
N LEU A 22 1.95 -4.56 1.62
CA LEU A 22 3.12 -4.22 2.45
C LEU A 22 4.01 -5.42 2.72
N ARG A 23 3.43 -6.59 2.97
CA ARG A 23 4.19 -7.84 3.13
C ARG A 23 4.91 -8.24 1.85
N THR A 24 4.25 -8.13 0.70
CA THR A 24 4.86 -8.43 -0.61
C THR A 24 6.03 -7.50 -0.91
N ILE A 25 5.86 -6.19 -0.68
CA ILE A 25 6.94 -5.20 -0.86
C ILE A 25 8.13 -5.54 0.04
N THR A 26 7.87 -5.83 1.32
CA THR A 26 8.93 -6.17 2.29
C THR A 26 9.65 -7.45 1.89
N ALA A 27 8.93 -8.51 1.54
CA ALA A 27 9.51 -9.78 1.14
C ALA A 27 10.41 -9.66 -0.11
N ASN A 28 9.96 -8.91 -1.12
CA ASN A 28 10.76 -8.67 -2.32
C ASN A 28 11.96 -7.74 -2.05
N GLY A 29 11.80 -6.75 -1.17
CA GLY A 29 12.89 -5.89 -0.72
C GLY A 29 13.96 -6.65 0.06
N ASP A 30 13.56 -7.57 0.93
CA ASP A 30 14.45 -8.47 1.66
C ASP A 30 15.22 -9.37 0.69
N ALA A 31 14.55 -9.93 -0.32
CA ALA A 31 15.21 -10.73 -1.34
C ALA A 31 16.28 -9.91 -2.09
N MET A 32 16.01 -8.65 -2.44
CA MET A 32 17.02 -7.80 -3.08
C MET A 32 18.16 -7.39 -2.14
N THR A 33 17.88 -7.24 -0.84
CA THR A 33 18.86 -6.75 0.14
C THR A 33 19.77 -7.86 0.64
N PHE A 34 19.23 -9.06 0.84
CA PHE A 34 19.92 -10.16 1.52
C PHE A 34 20.24 -11.36 0.63
N CYS A 35 19.62 -11.52 -0.54
CA CYS A 35 20.08 -12.57 -1.47
C CYS A 35 21.38 -12.14 -2.12
N ASP A 36 22.38 -13.01 -2.01
CA ASP A 36 23.62 -12.86 -2.75
C ASP A 36 23.31 -12.96 -4.26
N THR A 37 23.64 -11.89 -4.97
CA THR A 37 23.41 -11.73 -6.41
C THR A 37 24.01 -12.83 -7.27
N SER A 38 25.01 -13.57 -6.75
CA SER A 38 25.59 -14.74 -7.42
C SER A 38 24.63 -15.94 -7.53
N TYR A 39 23.58 -15.99 -6.70
CA TYR A 39 22.54 -17.00 -6.74
C TYR A 39 21.27 -16.55 -7.50
N LEU A 40 21.21 -15.28 -7.91
CA LEU A 40 20.09 -14.74 -8.65
C LEU A 40 20.26 -15.00 -10.15
N GLN A 41 19.17 -15.38 -10.82
CA GLN A 41 19.18 -15.40 -12.28
C GLN A 41 19.30 -13.96 -12.80
N PRO A 42 19.87 -13.73 -13.99
CA PRO A 42 20.11 -12.38 -14.50
C PRO A 42 18.87 -11.46 -14.53
N GLN A 43 17.68 -12.04 -14.67
CA GLN A 43 16.39 -11.33 -14.70
C GLN A 43 15.74 -11.14 -13.33
N SER A 44 16.22 -11.84 -12.29
CA SER A 44 15.55 -11.87 -10.98
C SER A 44 15.49 -10.50 -10.32
N VAL A 45 16.51 -9.65 -10.48
CA VAL A 45 16.51 -8.28 -9.92
C VAL A 45 15.41 -7.43 -10.56
N SER A 46 15.27 -7.47 -11.88
CA SER A 46 14.20 -6.73 -12.57
C SER A 46 12.82 -7.25 -12.18
N THR A 47 12.64 -8.57 -12.07
CA THR A 47 11.37 -9.17 -11.63
C THR A 47 11.00 -8.76 -10.20
N LEU A 48 11.97 -8.75 -9.27
CA LEU A 48 11.73 -8.29 -7.89
C LEU A 48 11.39 -6.79 -7.86
N GLY A 49 12.06 -5.98 -8.68
CA GLY A 49 11.77 -4.56 -8.83
C GLY A 49 10.37 -4.28 -9.38
N GLU A 50 9.96 -5.00 -10.44
CA GLU A 50 8.60 -4.94 -11.00
C GLU A 50 7.56 -5.33 -9.94
N ALA A 51 7.77 -6.45 -9.23
CA ALA A 51 6.84 -6.90 -8.20
C ALA A 51 6.65 -5.88 -7.06
N ILE A 52 7.72 -5.15 -6.69
CA ILE A 52 7.64 -4.06 -5.71
C ILE A 52 6.87 -2.87 -6.27
N LEU A 53 7.18 -2.45 -7.51
CA LEU A 53 6.51 -1.33 -8.14
C LEU A 53 5.01 -1.57 -8.29
N ASP A 54 4.62 -2.74 -8.79
CA ASP A 54 3.23 -3.14 -8.96
C ASP A 54 2.49 -3.14 -7.62
N SER A 55 3.11 -3.68 -6.57
CA SER A 55 2.52 -3.69 -5.23
C SER A 55 2.36 -2.27 -4.65
N ALA A 56 3.32 -1.38 -4.91
CA ALA A 56 3.25 0.01 -4.47
C ALA A 56 2.18 0.82 -5.23
N LEU A 57 1.99 0.54 -6.52
CA LEU A 57 0.93 1.15 -7.32
C LEU A 57 -0.46 0.68 -6.85
N ALA A 58 -0.64 -0.61 -6.59
CA ALA A 58 -1.88 -1.12 -6.01
C ALA A 58 -2.18 -0.49 -4.63
N LEU A 59 -1.14 -0.31 -3.79
CA LEU A 59 -1.29 0.37 -2.50
C LEU A 59 -1.73 1.83 -2.69
N ARG A 60 -1.22 2.50 -3.73
CA ARG A 60 -1.63 3.87 -4.07
C ARG A 60 -3.10 3.93 -4.47
N GLU A 61 -3.57 2.98 -5.27
CA GLU A 61 -4.97 2.92 -5.67
C GLU A 61 -5.91 2.75 -4.47
N ILE A 62 -5.55 1.93 -3.47
CA ILE A 62 -6.33 1.79 -2.24
C ILE A 62 -6.38 3.11 -1.47
N LEU A 63 -5.26 3.84 -1.37
CA LEU A 63 -5.24 5.14 -0.72
C LEU A 63 -6.10 6.17 -1.46
N ASP A 64 -6.11 6.13 -2.79
CA ASP A 64 -6.98 7.00 -3.60
C ASP A 64 -8.46 6.64 -3.37
N GLN A 65 -8.83 5.36 -3.25
CA GLN A 65 -10.18 4.94 -2.87
C GLN A 65 -10.56 5.39 -1.44
N VAL A 66 -9.64 5.30 -0.48
CA VAL A 66 -9.88 5.78 0.90
C VAL A 66 -10.17 7.29 0.90
N ASN A 67 -9.48 8.06 0.06
CA ASN A 67 -9.75 9.50 -0.08
C ASN A 67 -11.17 9.80 -0.61
N GLU A 68 -11.78 8.86 -1.33
CA GLU A 68 -13.18 8.98 -1.80
C GLU A 68 -14.19 8.61 -0.70
N GLN A 69 -13.76 7.91 0.36
CA GLN A 69 -14.59 7.48 1.49
C GLN A 69 -14.65 8.52 2.61
N ARG A 70 -14.83 9.80 2.27
CA ARG A 70 -14.89 10.87 3.27
C ARG A 70 -16.12 10.68 4.17
N LEU A 71 -15.89 10.64 5.48
CA LEU A 71 -16.95 10.60 6.48
C LEU A 71 -17.37 12.03 6.81
N GLU A 72 -18.66 12.30 6.70
CA GLU A 72 -19.22 13.55 7.20
C GLU A 72 -19.14 13.52 8.74
N GLN A 73 -18.64 14.60 9.35
CA GLN A 73 -18.82 14.75 10.79
C GLN A 73 -20.32 14.88 11.05
N GLU A 74 -20.92 13.89 11.71
CA GLU A 74 -22.26 14.04 12.28
C GLU A 74 -22.23 15.31 13.12
N ARG A 75 -22.86 16.38 12.62
CA ARG A 75 -23.21 17.50 13.47
C ARG A 75 -24.17 16.92 14.48
N ALA A 76 -23.68 16.74 15.71
CA ALA A 76 -24.47 16.40 16.87
C ALA A 76 -25.74 17.24 16.82
N SER A 77 -26.84 16.62 16.41
CA SER A 77 -28.15 17.24 16.41
C SER A 77 -28.55 17.27 17.87
N GLY A 78 -28.28 18.41 18.51
CA GLY A 78 -28.69 18.72 19.87
C GLY A 78 -30.20 18.90 19.98
#